data_AF-A0A957X856-F1
#
_entry.id   AF-A0A957X856-F1
#
_cell.length_a   1.000
_cell.length_b   1.000
_cell.length_c   1.000
_cell.angle_alpha   90.00
_cell.angle_beta   90.00
_cell.angle_gamma   90.00
#
_symmetry.space_group_name_H-M   'P 1'
#
loop_
_entity.id
_entity.type
_entity.pdbx_description
1 polymer ?
#
loop_
_entity_poly.entity_id
_entity_poly.type
_entity_poly.pdbx_seq_one_letter_code
_entity_poly.pdbx_strand_id
1 'polypeptide(L)'
;MPHLALPTLTAYLRGHGVEVIQRDLNLEIFDDILTRAYMRTSLTELRNRFGGQAATQHPRGNRTQSPPAEALQWAFSHGPQLVGQVEQAKAIIRSKAFFDGPIGLRAFKTVAECLELASMPYYPANLHLQSYEAAAPVDSSRSLLRLVRDANTNIFLDYFRQGVIRDIAKEAPDVVGISIPSMPQMLAGMTLAHLIKEAGLPCHVTVGGPHISMLRDPLTKTPTLFTLIDSAVVLDGEEALLQLVRTVANGDSLATVPNLIYRDDDQIRVNERRAPEKIKNLPLPDFDGLPLGRYLAPQQALPLLTARGCYFGKCAFCNTGYGIDETFSQLQAEQVVE
;
A
#
# COMPACT_ATOMS: atom_id res chain seq x y z
N MET A 1 -12.31 -2.71 4.84
CA MET A 1 -12.83 -1.37 4.49
C MET A 1 -11.77 -0.64 3.69
N PRO A 2 -12.14 0.25 2.77
CA PRO A 2 -11.18 1.11 2.09
C PRO A 2 -10.43 2.00 3.09
N HIS A 3 -9.16 2.30 2.81
CA HIS A 3 -8.43 3.33 3.54
C HIS A 3 -8.92 4.72 3.13
N LEU A 4 -9.25 5.57 4.10
CA LEU A 4 -9.97 6.83 3.87
C LEU A 4 -9.20 7.86 3.01
N ALA A 5 -7.87 7.80 2.99
CA ALA A 5 -7.06 8.74 2.21
C ALA A 5 -7.40 8.76 0.71
N LEU A 6 -7.66 7.60 0.08
CA LEU A 6 -7.94 7.57 -1.36
C LEU A 6 -9.30 8.19 -1.69
N PRO A 7 -10.41 7.82 -1.01
CA PRO A 7 -11.70 8.48 -1.22
C PRO A 7 -11.69 9.99 -0.93
N THR A 8 -10.98 10.44 0.11
CA THR A 8 -10.88 11.87 0.45
C THR A 8 -10.13 12.66 -0.61
N LEU A 9 -8.96 12.17 -1.05
CA LEU A 9 -8.18 12.83 -2.11
C LEU A 9 -8.93 12.80 -3.45
N THR A 10 -9.61 11.69 -3.75
CA THR A 10 -10.42 11.54 -4.97
C THR A 10 -11.55 12.56 -5.00
N ALA A 11 -12.31 12.70 -3.92
CA ALA A 11 -13.37 13.69 -3.80
C ALA A 11 -12.85 15.12 -4.01
N TYR A 12 -11.71 15.45 -3.38
CA TYR A 12 -11.10 16.76 -3.51
C TYR A 12 -10.68 17.06 -4.95
N LEU A 13 -9.98 16.13 -5.61
CA LEU A 13 -9.49 16.30 -6.97
C LEU A 13 -10.65 16.37 -8.00
N ARG A 14 -11.61 15.43 -7.93
CA ARG A 14 -12.78 15.43 -8.82
C ARG A 14 -13.64 16.68 -8.64
N GLY A 15 -13.80 17.16 -7.40
CA GLY A 15 -14.46 18.43 -7.11
C GLY A 15 -13.78 19.66 -7.76
N HIS A 16 -12.51 19.55 -8.16
CA HIS A 16 -11.76 20.57 -8.87
C HIS A 16 -11.56 20.26 -10.36
N GLY A 17 -12.32 19.32 -10.91
CA GLY A 17 -12.33 18.98 -12.34
C GLY A 17 -11.18 18.09 -12.79
N VAL A 18 -10.47 17.44 -11.87
CA VAL A 18 -9.42 16.45 -12.20
C VAL A 18 -10.06 15.08 -12.40
N GLU A 19 -9.72 14.40 -13.50
CA GLU A 19 -10.07 13.01 -13.70
C GLU A 19 -9.23 12.11 -12.78
N VAL A 20 -9.88 11.22 -12.04
CA VAL A 20 -9.20 10.38 -11.05
C VAL A 20 -9.63 8.93 -11.18
N ILE A 21 -8.64 8.05 -11.30
CA ILE A 21 -8.76 6.61 -11.13
C ILE A 21 -8.24 6.28 -9.72
N GLN A 22 -9.08 5.69 -8.88
CA GLN A 22 -8.68 5.24 -7.55
C GLN A 22 -8.62 3.72 -7.47
N ARG A 23 -7.56 3.19 -6.87
CA ARG A 23 -7.32 1.75 -6.69
C ARG A 23 -6.83 1.44 -5.29
N ASP A 24 -7.39 0.39 -4.68
CA ASP A 24 -6.90 -0.16 -3.43
C ASP A 24 -6.11 -1.44 -3.70
N LEU A 25 -4.79 -1.30 -3.89
CA LEU A 25 -3.95 -2.44 -4.23
C LEU A 25 -3.83 -3.46 -3.09
N ASN A 26 -4.08 -3.09 -1.83
CA ASN A 26 -4.14 -4.08 -0.75
C ASN A 26 -5.30 -5.05 -0.99
N LEU A 27 -6.48 -4.50 -1.30
CA LEU A 27 -7.65 -5.31 -1.65
C LEU A 27 -7.39 -6.22 -2.84
N GLU A 28 -6.80 -5.68 -3.91
CA GLU A 28 -6.55 -6.45 -5.13
C GLU A 28 -5.54 -7.59 -4.90
N ILE A 29 -4.47 -7.34 -4.11
CA ILE A 29 -3.50 -8.37 -3.70
C ILE A 29 -4.20 -9.48 -2.89
N PHE A 30 -5.02 -9.13 -1.90
CA PHE A 30 -5.74 -10.13 -1.10
C PHE A 30 -6.66 -10.98 -1.97
N ASP A 31 -7.33 -10.38 -2.94
CA ASP A 31 -8.23 -11.11 -3.83
C ASP A 31 -7.51 -12.07 -4.78
N ASP A 32 -6.31 -11.70 -5.25
CA ASP A 32 -5.48 -12.53 -6.13
C ASP A 32 -4.84 -13.69 -5.35
N ILE A 33 -4.24 -13.39 -4.20
CA ILE A 33 -3.56 -14.37 -3.34
C ILE A 33 -4.54 -15.39 -2.77
N LEU A 34 -5.72 -14.96 -2.30
CA LEU A 34 -6.69 -15.84 -1.67
C LEU A 34 -7.54 -16.59 -2.71
N THR A 35 -6.87 -17.24 -3.66
CA THR A 35 -7.51 -18.08 -4.67
C THR A 35 -6.94 -19.49 -4.68
N ARG A 36 -7.78 -20.44 -5.10
CA ARG A 36 -7.33 -21.83 -5.28
C ARG A 36 -6.15 -21.92 -6.25
N ALA A 37 -6.15 -21.11 -7.30
CA ALA A 37 -5.10 -21.08 -8.30
C ALA A 37 -3.77 -20.61 -7.70
N TYR A 38 -3.79 -19.46 -6.99
CA TYR A 38 -2.59 -18.93 -6.36
C TYR A 38 -2.03 -19.89 -5.31
N MET A 39 -2.87 -20.46 -4.44
CA MET A 39 -2.41 -21.44 -3.42
C MET A 39 -1.72 -22.67 -4.04
N ARG A 40 -2.20 -23.15 -5.19
CA ARG A 40 -1.55 -24.24 -5.94
C ARG A 40 -0.20 -23.82 -6.48
N THR A 41 -0.12 -22.62 -7.06
CA THR A 41 1.14 -22.04 -7.54
C THR A 41 2.14 -21.88 -6.41
N SER A 42 1.72 -21.34 -5.25
CA SER A 42 2.58 -21.19 -4.07
C SER A 42 3.13 -22.53 -3.58
N LEU A 43 2.31 -23.59 -3.52
CA LEU A 43 2.77 -24.92 -3.12
C LEU A 43 3.76 -25.53 -4.11
N THR A 44 3.50 -25.39 -5.41
CA THR A 44 4.41 -25.83 -6.46
C THR A 44 5.74 -25.09 -6.35
N GLU A 45 5.69 -23.76 -6.19
CA GLU A 45 6.88 -22.95 -6.04
C GLU A 45 7.64 -23.28 -4.76
N LEU A 46 6.94 -23.51 -3.65
CA LEU A 46 7.55 -23.94 -2.40
C LEU A 46 8.28 -25.29 -2.55
N ARG A 47 7.69 -26.25 -3.26
CA ARG A 47 8.34 -27.54 -3.58
C ARG A 47 9.54 -27.37 -4.50
N ASN A 48 9.42 -26.54 -5.53
CA ASN A 48 10.53 -26.30 -6.46
C ASN A 48 11.71 -25.62 -5.75
N ARG A 49 11.41 -24.70 -4.84
CA ARG A 49 12.43 -23.91 -4.12
C ARG A 49 13.05 -24.67 -2.94
N PHE A 50 12.26 -25.48 -2.22
CA PHE A 50 12.66 -26.06 -0.92
C PHE A 50 12.31 -27.55 -0.74
N GLY A 51 11.80 -28.23 -1.77
CA GLY A 51 11.52 -29.66 -1.75
C GLY A 51 12.79 -30.52 -1.91
N GLY A 52 12.90 -31.58 -1.11
CA GLY A 52 14.07 -32.48 -1.08
C GLY A 52 14.40 -33.20 -2.39
N GLN A 53 15.71 -33.37 -2.63
CA GLN A 53 16.45 -33.84 -3.82
C GLN A 53 16.57 -32.89 -5.03
N ALA A 54 15.71 -31.87 -5.20
CA ALA A 54 15.88 -30.85 -6.25
C ALA A 54 16.74 -29.64 -5.83
N ALA A 55 17.06 -29.51 -4.54
CA ALA A 55 17.92 -28.44 -4.01
C ALA A 55 19.37 -28.47 -4.55
N THR A 56 19.75 -29.47 -5.36
CA THR A 56 21.09 -29.63 -5.94
C THR A 56 21.22 -29.11 -7.38
N GLN A 57 20.13 -28.67 -8.03
CA GLN A 57 20.21 -28.19 -9.41
C GLN A 57 19.52 -26.83 -9.57
N HIS A 58 20.37 -25.80 -9.60
CA HIS A 58 20.08 -24.41 -9.96
C HIS A 58 19.36 -23.55 -8.90
N PRO A 59 20.08 -23.06 -7.87
CA PRO A 59 19.64 -21.86 -7.19
C PRO A 59 19.66 -20.72 -8.21
N ARG A 60 18.49 -20.27 -8.66
CA ARG A 60 18.36 -18.92 -9.22
C ARG A 60 18.64 -17.92 -8.10
N GLY A 61 19.91 -17.55 -7.94
CA GLY A 61 20.34 -16.47 -7.07
C GLY A 61 20.93 -16.88 -5.71
N ASN A 62 21.65 -15.94 -5.12
CA ASN A 62 22.32 -16.00 -3.82
C ASN A 62 21.27 -16.05 -2.67
N ARG A 63 20.58 -17.18 -2.49
CA ARG A 63 19.60 -17.35 -1.41
C ARG A 63 20.28 -17.63 -0.08
N THR A 64 20.00 -16.78 0.89
CA THR A 64 20.65 -16.83 2.23
C THR A 64 19.78 -17.47 3.30
N GLN A 65 18.47 -17.66 3.07
CA GLN A 65 17.53 -18.17 4.09
C GLN A 65 16.49 -19.14 3.50
N SER A 66 16.02 -20.05 4.35
CA SER A 66 14.99 -21.05 4.05
C SER A 66 13.97 -21.07 5.19
N PRO A 67 12.68 -21.34 4.92
CA PRO A 67 11.71 -21.59 5.97
C PRO A 67 12.17 -22.75 6.89
N PRO A 68 11.81 -22.74 8.19
CA PRO A 68 12.06 -23.85 9.09
C PRO A 68 11.48 -25.17 8.57
N ALA A 69 12.13 -26.30 8.88
CA ALA A 69 11.69 -27.62 8.41
C ALA A 69 10.27 -27.96 8.85
N GLU A 70 9.88 -27.56 10.08
CA GLU A 70 8.52 -27.73 10.60
C GLU A 70 7.48 -26.95 9.79
N ALA A 71 7.81 -25.72 9.37
CA ALA A 71 6.93 -24.90 8.54
C ALA A 71 6.77 -25.52 7.13
N LEU A 72 7.86 -26.04 6.54
CA LEU A 72 7.80 -26.77 5.26
C LEU A 72 6.96 -28.05 5.37
N GLN A 73 7.13 -28.82 6.45
CA GLN A 73 6.34 -30.02 6.72
C GLN A 73 4.85 -29.68 6.90
N TRP A 74 4.55 -28.62 7.65
CA TRP A 74 3.19 -28.10 7.80
C TRP A 74 2.59 -27.72 6.45
N ALA A 75 3.30 -26.93 5.64
CA ALA A 75 2.84 -26.47 4.34
C ALA A 75 2.55 -27.62 3.38
N PHE A 76 3.42 -28.63 3.33
CA PHE A 76 3.21 -29.77 2.42
C PHE A 76 2.11 -30.73 2.90
N SER A 77 1.88 -30.85 4.21
CA SER A 77 0.82 -31.68 4.77
C SER A 77 -0.56 -31.01 4.77
N HIS A 78 -0.63 -29.73 5.16
CA HIS A 78 -1.88 -28.97 5.32
C HIS A 78 -2.25 -28.15 4.08
N GLY A 79 -1.27 -27.75 3.26
CA GLY A 79 -1.49 -26.92 2.08
C GLY A 79 -2.54 -27.45 1.10
N PRO A 80 -2.60 -28.76 0.77
CA PRO A 80 -3.66 -29.31 -0.09
C PRO A 80 -5.07 -29.07 0.44
N GLN A 81 -5.25 -29.08 1.77
CA GLN A 81 -6.53 -28.76 2.40
C GLN A 81 -6.85 -27.27 2.27
N LEU A 82 -5.87 -26.39 2.52
CA LEU A 82 -6.03 -24.93 2.36
C LEU A 82 -6.44 -24.54 0.94
N VAL A 83 -5.83 -25.15 -0.08
CA VAL A 83 -6.21 -25.01 -1.51
C VAL A 83 -7.70 -25.32 -1.75
N GLY A 84 -8.23 -26.32 -1.04
CA GLY A 84 -9.64 -26.71 -1.11
C GLY A 84 -10.57 -25.71 -0.45
N GLN A 85 -10.12 -25.04 0.62
CA GLN A 85 -10.95 -24.25 1.53
C GLN A 85 -10.87 -22.73 1.32
N VAL A 86 -9.81 -22.21 0.71
CA VAL A 86 -9.51 -20.76 0.63
C VAL A 86 -10.68 -19.90 0.12
N GLU A 87 -11.33 -20.29 -0.98
CA GLU A 87 -12.44 -19.53 -1.56
C GLU A 87 -13.69 -19.56 -0.67
N GLN A 88 -13.97 -20.70 -0.04
CA GLN A 88 -15.10 -20.83 0.88
C GLN A 88 -14.85 -20.00 2.14
N ALA A 89 -13.63 -20.01 2.68
CA ALA A 89 -13.25 -19.19 3.82
C ALA A 89 -13.38 -17.69 3.50
N LYS A 90 -12.87 -17.26 2.33
CA LYS A 90 -13.03 -15.89 1.81
C LYS A 90 -14.50 -15.50 1.69
N ALA A 91 -15.35 -16.37 1.15
CA ALA A 91 -16.79 -16.13 1.03
C ALA A 91 -17.49 -16.04 2.39
N ILE A 92 -17.11 -16.88 3.37
CA ILE A 92 -17.64 -16.81 4.74
C ILE A 92 -17.29 -15.47 5.37
N ILE A 93 -16.03 -15.02 5.30
CA ILE A 93 -15.58 -13.72 5.85
C ILE A 93 -16.38 -12.57 5.24
N ARG A 94 -16.79 -12.66 3.97
CA ARG A 94 -17.62 -11.67 3.26
C ARG A 94 -19.12 -11.77 3.52
N SER A 95 -19.55 -12.58 4.48
CA SER A 95 -20.96 -12.86 4.70
C SER A 95 -21.37 -12.77 6.16
N LYS A 96 -22.69 -12.74 6.42
CA LYS A 96 -23.24 -12.81 7.77
C LYS A 96 -22.87 -14.11 8.52
N ALA A 97 -22.48 -15.18 7.81
CA ALA A 97 -22.04 -16.42 8.45
C ALA A 97 -20.76 -16.25 9.27
N PHE A 98 -19.97 -15.20 9.02
CA PHE A 98 -18.82 -14.85 9.84
C PHE A 98 -19.18 -14.56 11.31
N PHE A 99 -20.40 -14.09 11.58
CA PHE A 99 -20.83 -13.79 12.96
C PHE A 99 -21.19 -15.04 13.77
N ASP A 100 -21.30 -16.21 13.15
CA ASP A 100 -21.30 -17.48 13.86
C ASP A 100 -19.86 -17.78 14.32
N GLY A 101 -19.63 -17.75 15.63
CA GLY A 101 -18.27 -17.83 16.20
C GLY A 101 -17.44 -19.01 15.68
N PRO A 102 -17.92 -20.26 15.77
CA PRO A 102 -17.20 -21.43 15.24
C PRO A 102 -16.98 -21.40 13.72
N ILE A 103 -17.92 -20.90 12.93
CA ILE A 103 -17.77 -20.80 11.47
C ILE A 103 -16.78 -19.69 11.11
N GLY A 104 -16.96 -18.48 11.66
CA GLY A 104 -16.12 -17.32 11.43
C GLY A 104 -14.68 -17.54 11.85
N LEU A 105 -14.44 -18.14 13.03
CA LEU A 105 -13.10 -18.43 13.51
C LEU A 105 -12.36 -19.41 12.58
N ARG A 106 -13.04 -20.45 12.08
CA ARG A 106 -12.44 -21.40 11.13
C ARG A 106 -12.07 -20.70 9.83
N ALA A 107 -12.98 -19.91 9.26
CA ALA A 107 -12.71 -19.16 8.03
C ALA A 107 -11.55 -18.16 8.20
N PHE A 108 -11.51 -17.44 9.33
CA PHE A 108 -10.42 -16.52 9.63
C PHE A 108 -9.07 -17.23 9.71
N LYS A 109 -9.00 -18.37 10.42
CA LYS A 109 -7.77 -19.19 10.51
C LYS A 109 -7.33 -19.69 9.14
N THR A 110 -8.25 -20.24 8.35
CA THR A 110 -7.94 -20.69 6.98
C THR A 110 -7.36 -19.56 6.14
N VAL A 111 -7.92 -18.34 6.21
CA VAL A 111 -7.37 -17.19 5.46
C VAL A 111 -5.98 -16.80 5.97
N ALA A 112 -5.77 -16.73 7.28
CA ALA A 112 -4.46 -16.43 7.85
C ALA A 112 -3.39 -17.46 7.42
N GLU A 113 -3.72 -18.75 7.49
CA GLU A 113 -2.85 -19.87 7.06
C GLU A 113 -2.59 -19.84 5.54
N CYS A 114 -3.57 -19.43 4.73
CA CYS A 114 -3.37 -19.23 3.29
C CYS A 114 -2.38 -18.11 2.99
N LEU A 115 -2.43 -17.00 3.73
CA LEU A 115 -1.49 -15.88 3.56
C LEU A 115 -0.07 -16.27 3.98
N GLU A 116 0.07 -17.04 5.07
CA GLU A 116 1.36 -17.61 5.47
C GLU A 116 1.91 -18.52 4.37
N LEU A 117 1.12 -19.49 3.90
CA LEU A 117 1.50 -20.39 2.81
C LEU A 117 1.88 -19.65 1.53
N ALA A 118 1.13 -18.60 1.17
CA ALA A 118 1.39 -17.74 0.02
C ALA A 118 2.75 -17.04 0.09
N SER A 119 3.20 -16.72 1.31
CA SER A 119 4.41 -15.96 1.57
C SER A 119 5.66 -16.83 1.66
N MET A 120 5.52 -18.10 2.02
CA MET A 120 6.66 -19.01 2.22
C MET A 120 7.63 -19.13 1.02
N PRO A 121 7.21 -19.08 -0.26
CA PRO A 121 8.15 -19.01 -1.38
C PRO A 121 9.11 -17.82 -1.33
N TYR A 122 8.72 -16.74 -0.65
CA TYR A 122 9.44 -15.47 -0.52
C TYR A 122 10.11 -15.28 0.85
N TYR A 123 10.25 -16.36 1.63
CA TYR A 123 10.84 -16.33 2.97
C TYR A 123 12.19 -15.58 3.01
N PRO A 124 12.45 -14.76 4.06
CA PRO A 124 11.66 -14.58 5.29
C PRO A 124 10.51 -13.57 5.20
N ALA A 125 10.15 -13.08 4.01
CA ALA A 125 8.99 -12.19 3.89
C ALA A 125 7.69 -12.89 4.28
N ASN A 126 6.78 -12.16 4.93
CA ASN A 126 5.50 -12.69 5.40
C ASN A 126 4.36 -11.69 5.23
N LEU A 127 3.29 -12.10 4.57
CA LEU A 127 2.05 -11.33 4.45
C LEU A 127 1.05 -11.80 5.51
N HIS A 128 0.61 -10.87 6.35
CA HIS A 128 -0.45 -11.07 7.33
C HIS A 128 -1.69 -10.30 6.92
N LEU A 129 -2.82 -10.59 7.57
CA LEU A 129 -4.09 -9.91 7.26
C LEU A 129 -4.02 -8.38 7.49
N GLN A 130 -3.21 -7.94 8.46
CA GLN A 130 -3.14 -6.53 8.88
C GLN A 130 -1.78 -5.86 8.58
N SER A 131 -0.78 -6.63 8.15
CA SER A 131 0.59 -6.15 8.01
C SER A 131 1.38 -7.00 7.02
N TYR A 132 2.55 -6.51 6.65
CA TYR A 132 3.53 -7.24 5.85
C TYR A 132 4.91 -7.07 6.48
N GLU A 133 5.62 -8.18 6.65
CA GLU A 133 6.99 -8.25 7.12
C GLU A 133 7.90 -8.46 5.92
N ALA A 134 8.76 -7.49 5.63
CA ALA A 134 9.74 -7.59 4.56
C ALA A 134 10.92 -8.49 4.98
N ALA A 135 11.58 -9.10 4.00
CA ALA A 135 12.72 -9.97 4.25
C ALA A 135 13.98 -9.28 4.81
N ALA A 136 14.01 -7.95 4.79
CA ALA A 136 15.05 -7.12 5.40
C ALA A 136 14.46 -5.77 5.83
N PRO A 137 15.16 -4.99 6.68
CA PRO A 137 14.66 -3.71 7.16
C PRO A 137 14.31 -2.75 6.01
N VAL A 138 13.14 -2.10 6.10
CA VAL A 138 12.63 -1.15 5.11
C VAL A 138 12.81 0.32 5.54
N ASP A 139 13.36 0.54 6.73
CA ASP A 139 13.78 1.84 7.28
C ASP A 139 15.21 2.25 6.85
N SER A 140 15.91 1.37 6.11
CA SER A 140 17.19 1.66 5.47
C SER A 140 17.01 1.85 3.97
N SER A 141 17.34 3.03 3.46
CA SER A 141 17.26 3.34 2.02
C SER A 141 18.07 2.37 1.16
N ARG A 142 19.27 1.99 1.60
CA ARG A 142 20.11 0.99 0.92
C ARG A 142 19.43 -0.38 0.84
N SER A 143 18.80 -0.81 1.94
CA SER A 143 18.07 -2.09 1.98
C SER A 143 16.82 -2.04 1.10
N LEU A 144 16.05 -0.96 1.20
CA LEU A 144 14.84 -0.74 0.40
C LEU A 144 15.13 -0.72 -1.11
N LEU A 145 16.15 0.02 -1.55
CA LEU A 145 16.59 0.07 -2.95
C LEU A 145 17.00 -1.31 -3.52
N ARG A 146 17.48 -2.21 -2.65
CA ARG A 146 17.76 -3.60 -3.02
C ARG A 146 16.47 -4.43 -3.07
N LEU A 147 15.61 -4.32 -2.05
CA LEU A 147 14.40 -5.14 -1.92
C LEU A 147 13.37 -4.87 -3.02
N VAL A 148 13.23 -3.63 -3.49
CA VAL A 148 12.30 -3.30 -4.59
C VAL A 148 12.64 -4.04 -5.89
N ARG A 149 13.87 -4.55 -6.04
CA ARG A 149 14.34 -5.33 -7.19
C ARG A 149 14.45 -6.84 -6.91
N ASP A 150 14.28 -7.27 -5.66
CA ASP A 150 14.55 -8.65 -5.26
C ASP A 150 13.35 -9.57 -5.48
N ALA A 151 13.27 -10.17 -6.67
CA ALA A 151 12.23 -11.14 -7.01
C ALA A 151 12.25 -12.42 -6.14
N ASN A 152 13.30 -12.67 -5.36
CA ASN A 152 13.33 -13.83 -4.47
C ASN A 152 12.50 -13.64 -3.21
N THR A 153 12.43 -12.41 -2.69
CA THR A 153 11.85 -12.12 -1.37
C THR A 153 10.74 -11.08 -1.40
N ASN A 154 10.55 -10.38 -2.51
CA ASN A 154 9.48 -9.39 -2.66
C ASN A 154 8.27 -9.99 -3.40
N ILE A 155 7.23 -10.33 -2.65
CA ILE A 155 5.99 -10.93 -3.16
C ILE A 155 5.23 -10.01 -4.15
N PHE A 156 5.43 -8.69 -4.07
CA PHE A 156 4.66 -7.72 -4.86
C PHE A 156 5.14 -7.58 -6.31
N LEU A 157 6.39 -7.96 -6.60
CA LEU A 157 7.05 -7.69 -7.87
C LEU A 157 6.30 -8.29 -9.07
N ASP A 158 6.03 -9.59 -9.03
CA ASP A 158 5.42 -10.29 -10.15
C ASP A 158 3.95 -9.86 -10.34
N TYR A 159 3.23 -9.68 -9.23
CA TYR A 159 1.84 -9.23 -9.24
C TYR A 159 1.71 -7.84 -9.88
N PHE A 160 2.50 -6.86 -9.42
CA PHE A 160 2.48 -5.51 -9.99
C PHE A 160 2.94 -5.49 -11.44
N ARG A 161 4.01 -6.21 -11.78
CA ARG A 161 4.55 -6.23 -13.15
C ARG A 161 3.56 -6.83 -14.16
N GLN A 162 2.85 -7.90 -13.79
CA GLN A 162 1.93 -8.59 -14.72
C GLN A 162 0.55 -7.93 -14.82
N GLY A 163 0.04 -7.36 -13.72
CA GLY A 163 -1.26 -6.71 -13.66
C GLY A 163 -1.17 -5.19 -13.65
N VAL A 164 -0.78 -4.63 -12.51
CA VAL A 164 -0.92 -3.20 -12.20
C VAL A 164 -0.19 -2.29 -13.20
N ILE A 165 1.05 -2.60 -13.58
CA ILE A 165 1.81 -1.78 -14.55
C ILE A 165 1.16 -1.79 -15.93
N ARG A 166 0.59 -2.93 -16.35
CA ARG A 166 -0.12 -3.03 -17.62
C ARG A 166 -1.38 -2.17 -17.63
N ASP A 167 -2.07 -2.10 -16.50
CA ASP A 167 -3.26 -1.26 -16.36
C ASP A 167 -2.87 0.23 -16.39
N ILE A 168 -1.87 0.64 -15.60
CA ILE A 168 -1.37 2.03 -15.59
C ILE A 168 -0.93 2.46 -17.00
N ALA A 169 -0.26 1.57 -17.75
CA ALA A 169 0.15 1.88 -19.12
C ALA A 169 -1.04 2.09 -20.09
N LYS A 170 -2.19 1.43 -19.86
CA LYS A 170 -3.41 1.63 -20.65
C LYS A 170 -4.19 2.87 -20.21
N GLU A 171 -4.23 3.10 -18.90
CA GLU A 171 -4.88 4.26 -18.27
C GLU A 171 -4.13 5.55 -18.62
N ALA A 172 -2.81 5.46 -18.84
CA ALA A 172 -1.91 6.55 -19.24
C ALA A 172 -2.08 7.84 -18.40
N PRO A 173 -2.01 7.76 -17.05
CA PRO A 173 -2.19 8.94 -16.21
C PRO A 173 -1.01 9.90 -16.31
N ASP A 174 -1.25 11.20 -16.19
CA ASP A 174 -0.18 12.20 -16.08
C ASP A 174 0.56 12.12 -14.73
N VAL A 175 -0.16 11.75 -13.66
CA VAL A 175 0.35 11.64 -12.30
C VAL A 175 -0.13 10.35 -11.64
N VAL A 176 0.79 9.62 -11.00
CA VAL A 176 0.49 8.47 -10.13
C VAL A 176 0.81 8.84 -8.69
N GLY A 177 -0.23 8.93 -7.85
CA GLY A 177 -0.10 9.15 -6.40
C GLY A 177 -0.17 7.84 -5.61
N ILE A 178 0.86 7.57 -4.79
CA ILE A 178 0.95 6.35 -3.97
C ILE A 178 0.85 6.71 -2.49
N SER A 179 -0.22 6.27 -1.82
CA SER A 179 -0.40 6.48 -0.39
C SER A 179 0.31 5.40 0.44
N ILE A 180 1.26 5.80 1.29
CA ILE A 180 2.02 4.93 2.20
C ILE A 180 1.66 5.32 3.64
N PRO A 181 0.65 4.68 4.24
CA PRO A 181 0.13 5.07 5.56
C PRO A 181 1.00 4.61 6.72
N SER A 182 1.80 3.56 6.53
CA SER A 182 2.59 2.95 7.60
C SER A 182 3.86 2.31 7.05
N MET A 183 4.81 2.01 7.95
CA MET A 183 6.09 1.40 7.59
C MET A 183 5.94 0.05 6.84
N PRO A 184 5.04 -0.88 7.22
CA PRO A 184 4.83 -2.12 6.45
C PRO A 184 4.46 -1.92 4.98
N GLN A 185 3.87 -0.78 4.62
CA GLN A 185 3.47 -0.44 3.25
C GLN A 185 4.62 0.17 2.42
N MET A 186 5.76 0.46 3.04
CA MET A 186 6.91 1.10 2.39
C MET A 186 7.45 0.25 1.22
N LEU A 187 7.62 -1.06 1.41
CA LEU A 187 8.14 -1.92 0.34
C LEU A 187 7.17 -1.99 -0.83
N ALA A 188 5.87 -2.21 -0.59
CA ALA A 188 4.86 -2.29 -1.64
C ALA A 188 4.79 -0.99 -2.44
N GLY A 189 4.65 0.15 -1.75
CA GLY A 189 4.56 1.47 -2.40
C GLY A 189 5.79 1.81 -3.24
N MET A 190 7.00 1.57 -2.71
CA MET A 190 8.24 1.84 -3.43
C MET A 190 8.54 0.81 -4.53
N THR A 191 8.03 -0.42 -4.42
CA THR A 191 8.10 -1.42 -5.50
C THR A 191 7.22 -1.00 -6.67
N LEU A 192 6.01 -0.50 -6.42
CA LEU A 192 5.15 0.02 -7.47
C LEU A 192 5.81 1.21 -8.18
N ALA A 193 6.32 2.18 -7.41
CA ALA A 193 7.03 3.33 -7.95
C ALA A 193 8.24 2.92 -8.81
N HIS A 194 9.04 1.98 -8.30
CA HIS A 194 10.17 1.40 -9.02
C HIS A 194 9.74 0.78 -10.36
N LEU A 195 8.67 -0.01 -10.38
CA LEU A 195 8.20 -0.70 -11.58
C LEU A 195 7.60 0.27 -12.62
N ILE A 196 6.95 1.35 -12.18
CA ILE A 196 6.47 2.41 -13.08
C ILE A 196 7.66 3.06 -13.79
N LYS A 197 8.73 3.38 -13.05
CA LYS A 197 9.98 3.94 -13.60
C LYS A 197 10.74 2.95 -14.47
N GLU A 198 10.82 1.68 -14.06
CA GLU A 198 11.46 0.59 -14.82
C GLU A 198 10.76 0.38 -16.18
N ALA A 199 9.44 0.48 -16.22
CA ALA A 199 8.65 0.37 -17.44
C ALA A 199 8.74 1.61 -18.36
N GLY A 200 9.38 2.70 -17.91
CA GLY A 200 9.52 3.93 -18.67
C GLY A 200 8.21 4.68 -18.90
N LEU A 201 7.22 4.53 -18.01
CA LEU A 201 5.94 5.22 -18.16
C LEU A 201 6.14 6.74 -17.95
N PRO A 202 5.60 7.59 -18.83
CA PRO A 202 5.88 9.03 -18.84
C PRO A 202 5.05 9.82 -17.82
N CYS A 203 4.69 9.22 -16.68
CA CYS A 203 3.90 9.84 -15.63
C CYS A 203 4.78 10.33 -14.48
N HIS A 204 4.35 11.41 -13.82
CA HIS A 204 4.95 11.88 -12.57
C HIS A 204 4.53 10.96 -11.40
N VAL A 205 5.49 10.36 -10.71
CA VAL A 205 5.27 9.43 -9.60
C VAL A 205 5.51 10.16 -8.29
N THR A 206 4.45 10.32 -7.50
CA THR A 206 4.52 10.95 -6.18
C THR A 206 4.09 9.97 -5.09
N VAL A 207 4.74 10.04 -3.92
CA VAL A 207 4.32 9.30 -2.72
C VAL A 207 3.80 10.25 -1.66
N GLY A 208 2.91 9.78 -0.79
CA GLY A 208 2.44 10.56 0.34
C GLY A 208 1.90 9.71 1.47
N GLY A 209 1.31 10.37 2.46
CA GLY A 209 0.67 9.72 3.61
C GLY A 209 1.46 9.87 4.92
N PRO A 210 0.87 9.39 6.03
CA PRO A 210 1.42 9.53 7.38
C PRO A 210 2.90 9.13 7.51
N HIS A 211 3.28 7.98 6.95
CA HIS A 211 4.65 7.49 7.10
C HIS A 211 5.66 8.35 6.33
N ILE A 212 5.31 8.79 5.11
CA ILE A 212 6.12 9.73 4.33
C ILE A 212 6.28 11.07 5.05
N SER A 213 5.21 11.55 5.68
CA SER A 213 5.20 12.80 6.47
C SER A 213 6.11 12.73 7.70
N MET A 214 6.18 11.58 8.36
CA MET A 214 7.12 11.32 9.45
C MET A 214 8.58 11.27 8.97
N LEU A 215 8.81 10.88 7.71
CA LEU A 215 10.13 10.78 7.11
C LEU A 215 10.57 12.05 6.36
N ARG A 216 9.82 13.16 6.44
CA ARG A 216 10.11 14.40 5.71
C ARG A 216 11.56 14.88 5.85
N ASP A 217 12.13 14.85 7.06
CA ASP A 217 13.50 15.32 7.29
C ASP A 217 14.54 14.29 6.79
N PRO A 218 14.44 12.98 7.11
CA PRO A 218 15.29 11.95 6.49
C PRO A 218 15.26 11.91 4.95
N LEU A 219 14.10 12.19 4.33
CA LEU A 219 13.94 12.17 2.87
C LEU A 219 14.86 13.20 2.19
N THR A 220 15.02 14.39 2.78
CA THR A 220 15.93 15.43 2.27
C THR A 220 17.39 15.00 2.23
N LYS A 221 17.77 14.03 3.07
CA LYS A 221 19.14 13.52 3.21
C LYS A 221 19.38 12.25 2.39
N THR A 222 18.39 11.83 1.61
CA THR A 222 18.41 10.53 0.91
C THR A 222 18.04 10.69 -0.57
N PRO A 223 18.85 11.41 -1.38
CA PRO A 223 18.55 11.66 -2.79
C PRO A 223 18.41 10.38 -3.63
N THR A 224 19.05 9.29 -3.21
CA THR A 224 18.97 7.99 -3.89
C THR A 224 17.57 7.38 -3.90
N LEU A 225 16.69 7.73 -2.95
CA LEU A 225 15.30 7.27 -2.97
C LEU A 225 14.48 7.92 -4.09
N PHE A 226 14.83 9.15 -4.49
CA PHE A 226 14.23 9.85 -5.63
C PHE A 226 14.72 9.32 -6.98
N THR A 227 15.34 8.13 -7.00
CA THR A 227 15.48 7.32 -8.22
C THR A 227 14.25 6.44 -8.45
N LEU A 228 13.40 6.25 -7.44
CA LEU A 228 12.17 5.47 -7.52
C LEU A 228 10.93 6.36 -7.72
N ILE A 229 10.99 7.62 -7.31
CA ILE A 229 9.89 8.60 -7.26
C ILE A 229 10.38 9.96 -7.75
N ASP A 230 9.47 10.81 -8.24
CA ASP A 230 9.80 12.19 -8.63
C ASP A 230 9.60 13.16 -7.47
N SER A 231 8.58 12.92 -6.63
CA SER A 231 8.28 13.76 -5.48
C SER A 231 7.63 13.01 -4.32
N ALA A 232 7.55 13.67 -3.17
CA ALA A 232 6.82 13.24 -2.00
C ALA A 232 5.98 14.41 -1.46
N VAL A 233 4.68 14.18 -1.29
CA VAL A 233 3.76 15.10 -0.60
C VAL A 233 3.73 14.74 0.88
N VAL A 234 4.09 15.68 1.74
CA VAL A 234 4.08 15.50 3.20
C VAL A 234 2.91 16.25 3.83
N LEU A 235 2.48 15.84 5.03
CA LEU A 235 1.35 16.41 5.75
C LEU A 235 0.04 16.26 4.96
N ASP A 236 -0.74 17.32 4.86
CA ASP A 236 -2.03 17.35 4.17
C ASP A 236 -1.82 17.38 2.65
N GLY A 237 -2.53 16.47 1.97
CA GLY A 237 -2.29 16.16 0.56
C GLY A 237 -3.29 16.76 -0.39
N GLU A 238 -4.43 17.26 0.07
CA GLU A 238 -5.56 17.69 -0.76
C GLU A 238 -5.15 18.79 -1.75
N GLU A 239 -4.80 19.96 -1.24
CA GLU A 239 -4.37 21.10 -2.05
C GLU A 239 -3.01 20.85 -2.71
N ALA A 240 -2.07 20.20 -2.01
CA ALA A 240 -0.74 19.92 -2.54
C ALA A 240 -0.79 19.02 -3.77
N LEU A 241 -1.62 17.96 -3.75
CA LEU A 241 -1.80 17.06 -4.87
C LEU A 241 -2.55 17.75 -6.02
N LEU A 242 -3.55 18.58 -5.74
CA LEU A 242 -4.23 19.37 -6.76
C LEU A 242 -3.26 20.31 -7.49
N GLN A 243 -2.41 21.03 -6.74
CA GLN A 243 -1.41 21.90 -7.33
C GLN A 243 -0.37 21.10 -8.11
N LEU A 244 0.10 19.96 -7.59
CA LEU A 244 1.02 19.08 -8.30
C LEU A 244 0.45 18.63 -9.65
N VAL A 245 -0.79 18.15 -9.69
CA VAL A 245 -1.44 17.70 -10.93
C VAL A 245 -1.51 18.84 -11.95
N ARG A 246 -1.91 20.04 -11.53
CA ARG A 246 -1.97 21.21 -12.43
C ARG A 246 -0.58 21.62 -12.92
N THR A 247 0.41 21.65 -12.04
CA THR A 247 1.79 21.99 -12.38
C THR A 247 2.37 21.01 -13.39
N VAL A 248 2.17 19.70 -13.20
CA VAL A 248 2.61 18.66 -14.13
C VAL A 248 1.90 18.80 -15.49
N ALA A 249 0.57 18.97 -15.49
CA ALA A 249 -0.22 19.11 -16.72
C ALA A 249 0.19 20.34 -17.55
N ASN A 250 0.57 21.44 -16.90
CA ASN A 250 1.00 22.68 -17.57
C ASN A 250 2.50 22.70 -17.93
N GLY A 251 3.30 21.79 -17.39
CA GLY A 251 4.77 21.86 -17.48
C GLY A 251 5.37 23.02 -16.67
N ASP A 252 4.69 23.45 -15.61
CA ASP A 252 5.14 24.53 -14.73
C ASP A 252 6.22 24.04 -13.74
N SER A 253 6.88 24.97 -13.06
CA SER A 253 7.87 24.63 -12.03
C SER A 253 7.23 24.01 -10.79
N LEU A 254 7.79 22.89 -10.32
CA LEU A 254 7.40 22.24 -9.06
C LEU A 254 7.64 23.11 -7.82
N ALA A 255 8.42 24.19 -7.91
CA ALA A 255 8.75 25.06 -6.78
C ALA A 255 7.53 25.78 -6.15
N THR A 256 6.41 25.87 -6.87
CA THR A 256 5.17 26.51 -6.36
C THR A 256 4.25 25.55 -5.60
N VAL A 257 4.49 24.25 -5.67
CA VAL A 257 3.63 23.23 -5.07
C VAL A 257 3.89 23.14 -3.55
N PRO A 258 2.93 23.47 -2.67
CA PRO A 258 3.13 23.44 -1.23
C PRO A 258 3.33 22.02 -0.74
N ASN A 259 3.98 21.88 0.41
CA ASN A 259 4.20 20.58 1.07
C ASN A 259 4.97 19.54 0.24
N LEU A 260 5.62 19.96 -0.86
CA LEU A 260 6.31 19.07 -1.77
C LEU A 260 7.80 18.96 -1.42
N ILE A 261 8.29 17.72 -1.39
CA ILE A 261 9.72 17.41 -1.45
C ILE A 261 9.96 16.77 -2.82
N TYR A 262 10.90 17.29 -3.60
CA TYR A 262 11.16 16.77 -4.95
C TYR A 262 12.64 16.84 -5.28
N ARG A 263 13.04 16.06 -6.28
CA ARG A 263 14.39 16.10 -6.81
C ARG A 263 14.46 17.11 -7.96
N ASP A 264 15.39 18.05 -7.85
CA ASP A 264 15.78 18.99 -8.91
C ASP A 264 17.25 18.74 -9.22
N ASP A 265 17.53 18.11 -10.36
CA ASP A 265 18.83 17.54 -10.72
C ASP A 265 19.40 16.64 -9.60
N ASP A 266 20.50 17.05 -8.96
CA ASP A 266 21.14 16.29 -7.88
C ASP A 266 20.78 16.80 -6.48
N GLN A 267 19.88 17.78 -6.37
CA GLN A 267 19.47 18.37 -5.12
C GLN A 267 18.04 18.00 -4.76
N ILE A 268 17.80 17.72 -3.48
CA ILE A 268 16.45 17.56 -2.96
C ILE A 268 15.97 18.92 -2.47
N ARG A 269 14.88 19.41 -3.06
CA ARG A 269 14.22 20.66 -2.70
C ARG A 269 13.02 20.38 -1.81
N VAL A 270 12.78 21.29 -0.88
CA VAL A 270 11.63 21.27 0.02
C VAL A 270 10.91 22.58 -0.14
N ASN A 271 9.67 22.54 -0.58
CA ASN A 271 8.85 23.73 -0.73
C ASN A 271 8.24 24.16 0.61
N GLU A 272 7.72 25.39 0.62
CA GLU A 272 7.03 25.94 1.76
C GLU A 272 5.81 25.10 2.13
N ARG A 273 5.54 25.05 3.43
CA ARG A 273 4.40 24.32 3.98
C ARG A 273 3.18 25.22 3.99
N ARG A 274 2.03 24.63 3.67
CA ARG A 274 0.73 25.30 3.81
C ARG A 274 0.00 24.75 5.02
N ALA A 275 -0.76 25.61 5.69
CA ALA A 275 -1.66 25.19 6.76
C ALA A 275 -2.73 24.23 6.22
N PRO A 276 -3.14 23.20 6.98
CA PRO A 276 -4.21 22.30 6.60
C PRO A 276 -5.50 23.04 6.30
N GLU A 277 -6.23 22.56 5.30
CA GLU A 277 -7.59 23.02 5.06
C GLU A 277 -8.52 22.54 6.19
N LYS A 278 -9.50 23.37 6.56
CA LYS A 278 -10.45 22.99 7.62
C LYS A 278 -11.35 21.87 7.11
N ILE A 279 -11.62 20.87 7.96
CA ILE A 279 -12.41 19.70 7.55
C ILE A 279 -13.79 20.06 6.99
N LYS A 280 -14.41 21.12 7.51
CA LYS A 280 -15.71 21.63 7.05
C LYS A 280 -15.71 22.15 5.60
N ASN A 281 -14.54 22.46 5.05
CA ASN A 281 -14.34 22.95 3.69
C ASN A 281 -13.94 21.82 2.73
N LEU A 282 -13.73 20.60 3.24
CA LEU A 282 -13.41 19.43 2.43
C LEU A 282 -14.71 18.74 1.98
N PRO A 283 -14.74 18.18 0.75
CA PRO A 283 -15.87 17.38 0.31
C PRO A 283 -15.96 16.07 1.10
N LEU A 284 -17.14 15.46 1.08
CA LEU A 284 -17.32 14.12 1.60
C LEU A 284 -16.49 13.10 0.79
N PRO A 285 -16.02 12.00 1.41
CA PRO A 285 -15.20 11.01 0.71
C PRO A 285 -15.95 10.36 -0.46
N ASP A 286 -15.27 10.24 -1.60
CA ASP A 286 -15.82 9.66 -2.83
C ASP A 286 -15.35 8.21 -2.97
N PHE A 287 -16.28 7.26 -2.82
CA PHE A 287 -15.99 5.83 -2.93
C PHE A 287 -16.20 5.27 -4.35
N ASP A 288 -16.61 6.10 -5.31
CA ASP A 288 -16.91 5.65 -6.67
C ASP A 288 -15.65 5.20 -7.41
N GLY A 289 -15.71 3.98 -7.93
CA GLY A 289 -14.59 3.28 -8.57
C GLY A 289 -13.93 2.24 -7.67
N LEU A 290 -14.16 2.26 -6.35
CA LEU A 290 -13.68 1.19 -5.46
C LEU A 290 -14.66 0.01 -5.45
N PRO A 291 -14.18 -1.24 -5.53
CA PRO A 291 -15.08 -2.39 -5.56
C PRO A 291 -15.47 -2.81 -4.13
N LEU A 292 -16.35 -2.03 -3.51
CA LEU A 292 -16.70 -2.12 -2.08
C LEU A 292 -17.16 -3.52 -1.62
N GLY A 293 -17.80 -4.31 -2.49
CA GLY A 293 -18.22 -5.68 -2.21
C GLY A 293 -17.09 -6.71 -2.13
N ARG A 294 -15.86 -6.34 -2.53
CA ARG A 294 -14.69 -7.23 -2.51
C ARG A 294 -13.90 -7.15 -1.21
N TYR A 295 -14.16 -6.20 -0.30
CA TYR A 295 -13.40 -6.15 0.95
C TYR A 295 -13.63 -7.40 1.81
N LEU A 296 -12.57 -7.89 2.48
CA LEU A 296 -12.64 -9.00 3.44
C LEU A 296 -13.33 -8.55 4.73
N ALA A 297 -14.63 -8.27 4.65
CA ALA A 297 -15.45 -7.84 5.77
C ALA A 297 -16.85 -8.46 5.65
N PRO A 298 -17.48 -8.86 6.77
CA PRO A 298 -18.78 -9.54 6.74
C PRO A 298 -19.93 -8.63 6.33
N GLN A 299 -19.72 -7.33 6.43
CA GLN A 299 -20.61 -6.27 5.98
C GLN A 299 -19.75 -5.11 5.46
N GLN A 300 -20.33 -4.32 4.57
CA GLN A 300 -19.68 -3.11 4.09
C GLN A 300 -19.55 -2.09 5.23
N ALA A 301 -18.33 -1.66 5.48
CA ALA A 301 -18.02 -0.58 6.42
C ALA A 301 -17.26 0.50 5.66
N LEU A 302 -17.79 1.72 5.67
CA LEU A 302 -17.18 2.89 5.03
C LEU A 302 -16.66 3.84 6.11
N PRO A 303 -15.40 4.26 6.04
CA PRO A 303 -14.86 5.23 6.97
C PRO A 303 -15.43 6.63 6.72
N LEU A 304 -15.63 7.40 7.79
CA LEU A 304 -16.00 8.81 7.75
C LEU A 304 -15.05 9.62 8.64
N LEU A 305 -14.51 10.72 8.11
CA LEU A 305 -13.72 11.66 8.91
C LEU A 305 -14.66 12.72 9.48
N THR A 306 -14.86 12.73 10.80
CA THR A 306 -15.70 13.74 11.47
C THR A 306 -14.88 14.84 12.16
N ALA A 307 -13.61 14.57 12.40
CA ALA A 307 -12.64 15.54 12.89
C ALA A 307 -11.24 15.27 12.34
N ARG A 308 -10.46 16.33 12.18
CA ARG A 308 -9.05 16.31 11.79
C ARG A 308 -8.22 16.93 12.91
N GLY A 309 -7.09 16.30 13.16
CA GLY A 309 -6.16 16.65 14.24
C GLY A 309 -6.69 16.32 15.64
N CYS A 310 -5.93 16.72 16.66
CA CYS A 310 -6.25 16.44 18.06
C CYS A 310 -6.30 17.71 18.92
N TYR A 311 -7.42 17.96 19.60
CA TYR A 311 -7.58 19.13 20.48
C TYR A 311 -6.58 19.14 21.66
N PHE A 312 -6.07 17.98 22.07
CA PHE A 312 -5.09 17.89 23.14
C PHE A 312 -3.67 18.18 22.65
N GLY A 313 -3.25 17.59 21.52
CA GLY A 313 -2.01 17.89 20.79
C GLY A 313 -0.67 17.78 21.56
N LYS A 314 -0.68 17.36 22.83
CA LYS A 314 0.47 17.47 23.75
C LYS A 314 0.99 16.14 24.29
N CYS A 315 0.46 15.01 23.79
CA CYS A 315 0.92 13.68 24.21
C CYS A 315 2.36 13.43 23.72
N ALA A 316 3.29 13.17 24.65
CA ALA A 316 4.69 12.90 24.31
C ALA A 316 4.91 11.62 23.45
N PHE A 317 3.95 10.69 23.46
CA PHE A 317 4.01 9.43 22.73
C PHE A 317 3.25 9.44 21.40
N CYS A 318 2.48 10.50 21.11
CA CYS A 318 1.58 10.51 19.98
C CYS A 318 2.25 11.13 18.75
N ASN A 319 2.10 10.48 17.60
CA ASN A 319 2.57 10.99 16.32
C ASN A 319 1.48 11.71 15.52
N THR A 320 0.27 11.88 16.07
CA THR A 320 -0.76 12.78 15.53
C THR A 320 -0.17 14.18 15.41
N GLY A 321 -0.36 14.83 14.27
CA GLY A 321 0.33 16.06 13.89
C GLY A 321 1.74 15.87 13.36
N TYR A 322 2.28 14.64 13.28
CA TYR A 322 3.59 14.36 12.68
C TYR A 322 4.74 15.22 13.22
N GLY A 323 4.65 15.67 14.48
CA GLY A 323 5.64 16.57 15.10
C GLY A 323 5.55 18.03 14.64
N ILE A 324 4.38 18.45 14.12
CA ILE A 324 4.02 19.87 13.94
C ILE A 324 2.83 20.22 14.84
N ASP A 325 2.68 21.51 15.14
CA ASP A 325 1.51 22.01 15.84
C ASP A 325 0.26 21.74 14.99
N GLU A 326 -0.61 20.89 15.51
CA GLU A 326 -1.79 20.45 14.79
C GLU A 326 -3.00 21.32 15.17
N THR A 327 -3.72 21.80 14.17
CA THR A 327 -4.99 22.49 14.40
C THR A 327 -6.12 21.49 14.43
N PHE A 328 -6.90 21.47 15.51
CA PHE A 328 -8.11 20.67 15.60
C PHE A 328 -9.24 21.32 14.80
N SER A 329 -9.90 20.53 13.96
CA SER A 329 -11.09 20.94 13.23
C SER A 329 -12.10 19.80 13.23
N GLN A 330 -13.38 20.12 13.42
CA GLN A 330 -14.47 19.14 13.44
C GLN A 330 -15.62 19.60 12.55
N LEU A 331 -16.34 18.63 11.99
CA LEU A 331 -17.61 18.88 11.32
C LEU A 331 -18.66 19.33 12.33
N GLN A 332 -19.60 20.16 11.88
CA GLN A 332 -20.82 20.43 12.65
C GLN A 332 -21.74 19.21 12.60
N ALA A 333 -22.58 19.04 13.62
CA ALA A 333 -23.45 17.87 13.72
C ALA A 333 -24.37 17.72 12.50
N GLU A 334 -24.83 18.83 11.95
CA GLU A 334 -25.68 18.90 10.75
C GLU A 334 -24.96 18.33 9.53
N GLN A 335 -23.68 18.66 9.36
CA GLN A 335 -22.84 18.16 8.24
C GLN A 335 -22.48 16.68 8.37
N VAL A 336 -22.62 16.08 9.55
CA VAL A 336 -22.37 14.64 9.77
C VAL A 336 -23.59 13.81 9.38
N VAL A 337 -24.79 14.40 9.43
CA VAL A 337 -26.07 13.74 9.13
C VAL A 337 -26.43 13.81 7.65
N GLU A 338 -26.06 14.91 6.97
CA GLU A 338 -26.18 15.08 5.52
C GLU A 338 -25.38 14.04 4.72
#